data_AF-A0A1Y5GV76-F1
#
_entry.id   AF-A0A1Y5GV76-F1
#
_cell.length_a   1.000
_cell.length_b   1.000
_cell.length_c   1.000
_cell.angle_alpha   90.00
_cell.angle_beta   90.00
_cell.angle_gamma   90.00
#
_symmetry.space_group_name_H-M   'P 1'
#
loop_
_entity.id
_entity.type
_entity.pdbx_description
1 polymer ?
#
loop_
_entity_poly.entity_id
_entity_poly.type
_entity_poly.pdbx_seq_one_letter_code
_entity_poly.pdbx_strand_id
1 'polypeptide(L)'
;MSVSPLAGNDKWVQPERSALEKTPDAMPFYPSRASTQGRHLTPEMFDSAETCRGCHQEIYRQWQGSAMAQAWIDPIYQALLQRASEATDAKVDNFCIGCHSPIGMTAYNTTPADFRKPFTPPGVSCEVCHNISAVSGNDNGAYVLTPSDNGKRVKFGPHRDAPSPYHESNYSELLTKSEFCAVCHNVSHPFNSTPIERTYDEWSESAYNEQGIQCQDCHMTPGPGVTINPGKSAPMGKQRDHIASHHFTGGNVTLHKHFGQPEMAERARNMLRSAATIEVLTPKQSLLGGELATIKVKVSNVGAGHKIPTGFPEGREMWVDFKVTDSRGNLIYRSGAIRNGQTESGTRNFKVYLGDKHNDVVELNVWEVDRVLADTRILPKGYAIVDYTFTIPTGIQGPLLLNADLNYWPFSQKLVDELLGPGKIEVEVVRMTSVTQSLAVQLQLAQKQ
;
A
#
# COMPACT_ATOMS: atom_id res chain seq x y z
N MET A 1 24.47 -29.70 -2.58
CA MET A 1 23.15 -29.84 -1.92
C MET A 1 22.11 -29.62 -3.00
N SER A 2 21.37 -30.65 -3.39
CA SER A 2 20.35 -30.55 -4.43
C SER A 2 19.16 -29.76 -3.88
N VAL A 3 18.89 -28.59 -4.45
CA VAL A 3 17.65 -27.86 -4.19
C VAL A 3 16.52 -28.67 -4.82
N SER A 4 15.65 -29.26 -3.99
CA SER A 4 14.42 -29.89 -4.47
C SER A 4 13.63 -28.87 -5.30
N PRO A 5 12.99 -29.28 -6.41
CA PRO A 5 12.07 -28.39 -7.10
C PRO A 5 10.94 -28.05 -6.13
N LEU A 6 10.80 -26.76 -5.80
CA LEU A 6 9.68 -26.24 -5.04
C LEU A 6 8.38 -26.74 -5.67
N ALA A 7 7.43 -27.22 -4.86
CA ALA A 7 6.06 -27.38 -5.35
C ALA A 7 5.61 -26.02 -5.90
N GLY A 8 4.99 -25.98 -7.08
CA GLY A 8 4.75 -24.73 -7.82
C GLY A 8 4.02 -23.63 -7.04
N ASN A 9 3.32 -23.99 -5.96
CA ASN A 9 2.60 -23.05 -5.10
C ASN A 9 3.49 -22.45 -3.98
N ASP A 10 4.56 -23.11 -3.53
CA ASP A 10 5.33 -22.64 -2.36
C ASP A 10 6.39 -21.58 -2.72
N LYS A 11 6.56 -21.23 -4.01
CA LYS A 11 7.66 -20.38 -4.49
C LYS A 11 7.74 -18.98 -3.88
N TRP A 12 6.66 -18.50 -3.27
CA TRP A 12 6.56 -17.13 -2.74
C TRP A 12 6.60 -17.04 -1.22
N VAL A 13 6.76 -18.15 -0.51
CA VAL A 13 6.79 -18.17 0.96
C VAL A 13 8.19 -18.59 1.41
N GLN A 14 8.76 -17.87 2.37
CA GLN A 14 10.10 -18.18 2.91
C GLN A 14 10.11 -18.25 4.44
N PRO A 15 10.49 -19.39 5.06
CA PRO A 15 10.59 -20.72 4.44
C PRO A 15 9.25 -21.21 3.88
N GLU A 16 9.32 -22.21 3.00
CA GLU A 16 8.16 -22.83 2.36
C GLU A 16 7.08 -23.23 3.38
N ARG A 17 5.80 -23.06 3.01
CA ARG A 17 4.67 -23.45 3.86
C ARG A 17 4.74 -24.92 4.27
N SER A 18 5.09 -25.81 3.35
CA SER A 18 5.25 -27.24 3.63
C SER A 18 6.35 -27.57 4.66
N ALA A 19 7.32 -26.66 4.85
CA ALA A 19 8.30 -26.75 5.93
C ALA A 19 7.71 -26.28 7.26
N LEU A 20 6.93 -25.20 7.25
CA LEU A 20 6.27 -24.65 8.45
C LEU A 20 5.22 -25.60 9.03
N GLU A 21 4.40 -26.23 8.19
CA GLU A 21 3.34 -27.18 8.60
C GLU A 21 3.88 -28.45 9.29
N LYS A 22 5.15 -28.83 9.02
CA LYS A 22 5.79 -30.00 9.64
C LYS A 22 6.24 -29.76 11.08
N THR A 23 6.10 -28.53 11.59
CA THR A 23 6.45 -28.15 12.96
C THR A 23 5.26 -27.44 13.61
N PRO A 24 4.26 -28.16 14.15
CA PRO A 24 3.02 -27.57 14.68
C PRO A 24 3.27 -26.53 15.79
N ASP A 25 4.25 -26.78 16.66
CA ASP A 25 4.66 -25.84 17.72
C ASP A 25 5.38 -24.58 17.18
N ALA A 26 5.71 -24.53 15.88
CA ALA A 26 6.40 -23.38 15.28
C ALA A 26 5.46 -22.23 14.90
N MET A 27 4.14 -22.45 14.80
CA MET A 27 3.16 -21.43 14.40
C MET A 27 2.03 -21.27 15.42
N PRO A 28 2.32 -20.77 16.64
CA PRO A 28 1.31 -20.60 17.69
C PRO A 28 0.19 -19.61 17.33
N PHE A 29 0.37 -18.78 16.30
CA PHE A 29 -0.60 -17.78 15.85
C PHE A 29 -1.10 -18.03 14.41
N TYR A 30 -1.06 -19.28 13.94
CA TYR A 30 -1.52 -19.63 12.60
C TYR A 30 -2.92 -19.03 12.28
N PRO A 31 -3.16 -18.49 11.07
CA PRO A 31 -2.28 -18.48 9.90
C PRO A 31 -1.23 -17.35 9.87
N SER A 32 -1.16 -16.51 10.89
CA SER A 32 0.00 -15.63 11.05
C SER A 32 1.24 -16.44 11.36
N ARG A 33 2.36 -16.00 10.80
CA ARG A 33 3.69 -16.58 11.04
C ARG A 33 4.41 -15.95 12.23
N ALA A 34 3.71 -15.13 13.01
CA ALA A 34 4.24 -14.49 14.19
C ALA A 34 4.77 -15.53 15.18
N SER A 35 5.79 -15.15 15.94
CA SER A 35 6.34 -15.97 17.00
C SER A 35 6.71 -15.13 18.21
N THR A 36 6.70 -15.76 19.38
CA THR A 36 7.24 -15.22 20.63
C THR A 36 8.40 -16.09 21.14
N GLN A 37 8.84 -17.06 20.32
CA GLN A 37 9.76 -18.15 20.67
C GLN A 37 9.35 -18.86 21.96
N GLY A 38 8.06 -19.21 22.07
CA GLY A 38 7.51 -19.92 23.21
C GLY A 38 7.27 -19.07 24.47
N ARG A 39 7.53 -17.77 24.43
CA ARG A 39 7.20 -16.86 25.54
C ARG A 39 5.69 -16.63 25.59
N HIS A 40 5.11 -16.72 26.78
CA HIS A 40 3.76 -16.24 27.02
C HIS A 40 3.81 -14.72 27.21
N LEU A 41 3.23 -13.97 26.28
CA LEU A 41 3.20 -12.51 26.35
C LEU A 41 1.91 -12.05 27.02
N THR A 42 2.01 -11.11 27.95
CA THR A 42 0.86 -10.47 28.60
C THR A 42 0.84 -8.98 28.29
N PRO A 43 -0.33 -8.33 28.36
CA PRO A 43 -0.48 -6.90 28.15
C PRO A 43 0.52 -6.02 28.90
N GLU A 44 0.84 -6.37 30.15
CA GLU A 44 1.69 -5.57 31.06
C GLU A 44 3.16 -5.54 30.63
N MET A 45 3.55 -6.43 29.72
CA MET A 45 4.88 -6.45 29.11
C MET A 45 5.08 -5.29 28.13
N PHE A 46 4.00 -4.67 27.67
CA PHE A 46 4.01 -3.61 26.67
C PHE A 46 3.57 -2.27 27.27
N ASP A 47 4.25 -1.21 26.85
CA ASP A 47 3.84 0.15 27.17
C ASP A 47 2.79 0.70 26.21
N SER A 48 2.00 1.66 26.70
CA SER A 48 1.18 2.46 25.78
C SER A 48 2.06 3.45 25.00
N ALA A 49 1.62 3.85 23.81
CA ALA A 49 2.37 4.82 23.01
C ALA A 49 2.50 6.18 23.72
N GLU A 50 1.57 6.54 24.61
CA GLU A 50 1.63 7.74 25.45
C GLU A 50 2.79 7.70 26.45
N THR A 51 3.21 6.50 26.88
CA THR A 51 4.41 6.34 27.71
C THR A 51 5.64 6.74 26.88
N CYS A 52 5.72 6.26 25.63
CA CYS A 52 6.78 6.63 24.70
C CYS A 52 6.79 8.15 24.42
N ARG A 53 5.61 8.76 24.27
CA ARG A 53 5.44 10.21 24.06
C ARG A 53 6.16 11.06 25.10
N GLY A 54 6.25 10.60 26.36
CA GLY A 54 6.91 11.32 27.43
C GLY A 54 8.34 11.76 27.07
N CYS A 55 9.09 10.90 26.37
CA CYS A 55 10.44 11.19 25.90
C CYS A 55 10.54 11.37 24.38
N HIS A 56 9.72 10.69 23.59
CA HIS A 56 9.78 10.65 22.13
C HIS A 56 8.66 11.49 21.47
N GLN A 57 8.53 12.74 21.89
CA GLN A 57 7.38 13.60 21.56
C GLN A 57 7.17 13.77 20.05
N GLU A 58 8.23 14.10 19.31
CA GLU A 58 8.12 14.32 17.86
C GLU A 58 7.83 13.01 17.11
N ILE A 59 8.51 11.91 17.47
CA ILE A 59 8.25 10.59 16.88
C ILE A 59 6.80 10.15 17.14
N TYR A 60 6.32 10.30 18.37
CA TYR A 60 4.93 10.01 18.71
C TYR A 60 3.96 10.86 17.89
N ARG A 61 4.24 12.17 17.74
CA ARG A 61 3.41 13.09 16.95
C ARG A 61 3.32 12.64 15.49
N GLN A 62 4.41 12.13 14.94
CA GLN A 62 4.46 11.60 13.58
C GLN A 62 3.68 10.29 13.44
N TRP A 63 3.91 9.35 14.36
CA TRP A 63 3.31 8.02 14.36
C TRP A 63 1.80 8.04 14.60
N GLN A 64 1.29 8.82 15.55
CA GLN A 64 -0.13 8.79 15.94
C GLN A 64 -1.08 9.08 14.77
N GLY A 65 -0.64 9.87 13.77
CA GLY A 65 -1.41 10.17 12.57
C GLY A 65 -1.23 9.16 11.42
N SER A 66 -0.33 8.18 11.56
CA SER A 66 -0.05 7.20 10.52
C SER A 66 -1.14 6.13 10.42
N ALA A 67 -1.25 5.49 9.26
CA ALA A 67 -2.13 4.33 9.09
C ALA A 67 -1.73 3.16 10.00
N MET A 68 -0.47 3.06 10.41
CA MET A 68 0.02 2.07 11.39
C MET A 68 -0.63 2.25 12.77
N ALA A 69 -0.68 3.49 13.27
CA ALA A 69 -1.35 3.79 14.54
C ALA A 69 -2.85 3.49 14.49
N GLN A 70 -3.46 3.70 13.32
CA GLN A 70 -4.90 3.53 13.10
C GLN A 70 -5.27 2.12 12.59
N ALA A 71 -4.32 1.20 12.46
CA ALA A 71 -4.51 -0.05 11.72
C ALA A 71 -5.64 -0.94 12.25
N TRP A 72 -5.88 -0.93 13.56
CA TRP A 72 -6.97 -1.66 14.21
C TRP A 72 -8.33 -0.95 14.10
N ILE A 73 -8.33 0.39 14.06
CA ILE A 73 -9.56 1.21 14.05
C ILE A 73 -9.94 1.71 12.66
N ASP A 74 -9.20 1.31 11.62
CA ASP A 74 -9.55 1.58 10.23
C ASP A 74 -10.91 0.92 9.92
N PRO A 75 -11.96 1.71 9.58
CA PRO A 75 -13.30 1.18 9.35
C PRO A 75 -13.37 0.22 8.17
N ILE A 76 -12.53 0.40 7.14
CA ILE A 76 -12.48 -0.52 5.99
C ILE A 76 -11.90 -1.86 6.42
N TYR A 77 -10.83 -1.83 7.21
CA TYR A 77 -10.25 -3.04 7.80
C TYR A 77 -11.24 -3.76 8.71
N GLN A 78 -11.89 -3.05 9.63
CA GLN A 78 -12.84 -3.67 10.57
C GLN A 78 -14.01 -4.35 9.86
N ALA A 79 -14.58 -3.69 8.85
CA ALA A 79 -15.67 -4.24 8.06
C ALA A 79 -15.22 -5.49 7.26
N LEU A 80 -14.04 -5.43 6.64
CA LEU A 80 -13.50 -6.55 5.88
C LEU A 80 -13.13 -7.73 6.78
N LEU A 81 -12.50 -7.49 7.93
CA LEU A 81 -12.18 -8.53 8.90
C LEU A 81 -13.44 -9.18 9.47
N GLN A 82 -14.47 -8.39 9.82
CA GLN A 82 -15.74 -8.94 10.30
C GLN A 82 -16.36 -9.88 9.25
N ARG A 83 -16.40 -9.44 7.99
CA ARG A 83 -16.91 -10.24 6.86
C ARG A 83 -16.07 -11.51 6.64
N ALA A 84 -14.74 -11.40 6.71
CA ALA A 84 -13.82 -12.53 6.56
C ALA A 84 -14.00 -13.57 7.67
N SER A 85 -14.13 -13.11 8.92
CA SER A 85 -14.33 -13.97 10.08
C SER A 85 -15.64 -14.76 9.97
N GLU A 86 -16.73 -14.10 9.60
CA GLU A 86 -18.02 -14.75 9.36
C GLU A 86 -17.97 -15.76 8.20
N ALA A 87 -17.34 -15.39 7.08
CA ALA A 87 -17.28 -16.25 5.89
C ALA A 87 -16.38 -17.48 6.07
N THR A 88 -15.38 -17.40 6.95
CA THR A 88 -14.35 -18.44 7.12
C THR A 88 -14.43 -19.19 8.43
N ASP A 89 -15.40 -18.88 9.29
CA ASP A 89 -15.49 -19.39 10.66
C ASP A 89 -14.21 -19.09 11.46
N ALA A 90 -13.83 -17.80 11.45
CA ALA A 90 -12.64 -17.22 12.10
C ALA A 90 -11.26 -17.76 11.64
N LYS A 91 -11.20 -18.62 10.61
CA LYS A 91 -9.96 -19.27 10.17
C LYS A 91 -8.88 -18.32 9.68
N VAL A 92 -9.25 -17.10 9.29
CA VAL A 92 -8.30 -16.07 8.80
C VAL A 92 -8.10 -14.91 9.78
N ASP A 93 -8.68 -14.96 10.97
CA ASP A 93 -8.64 -13.81 11.90
C ASP A 93 -7.20 -13.45 12.27
N ASN A 94 -6.41 -14.42 12.74
CA ASN A 94 -5.01 -14.18 13.08
C ASN A 94 -4.16 -13.74 11.88
N PHE A 95 -4.51 -14.14 10.66
CA PHE A 95 -3.79 -13.69 9.45
C PHE A 95 -3.93 -12.18 9.27
N CYS A 96 -5.12 -11.63 9.48
CA CYS A 96 -5.38 -10.19 9.43
C CYS A 96 -4.84 -9.46 10.67
N ILE A 97 -5.17 -9.96 11.87
CA ILE A 97 -4.81 -9.31 13.15
C ILE A 97 -3.30 -9.32 13.35
N GLY A 98 -2.60 -10.35 12.87
CA GLY A 98 -1.15 -10.46 12.95
C GLY A 98 -0.38 -9.30 12.30
N CYS A 99 -0.98 -8.57 11.36
CA CYS A 99 -0.38 -7.36 10.78
C CYS A 99 -1.03 -6.07 11.31
N HIS A 100 -2.33 -6.09 11.65
CA HIS A 100 -3.09 -4.89 12.02
C HIS A 100 -3.19 -4.61 13.52
N SER A 101 -3.03 -5.63 14.38
CA SER A 101 -2.88 -5.49 15.83
C SER A 101 -1.98 -6.62 16.38
N PRO A 102 -0.67 -6.61 16.09
CA PRO A 102 0.26 -7.66 16.52
C PRO A 102 0.23 -7.96 18.03
N ILE A 103 0.16 -6.91 18.87
CA ILE A 103 0.02 -7.06 20.33
C ILE A 103 -1.38 -7.56 20.70
N GLY A 104 -2.43 -7.11 20.00
CA GLY A 104 -3.79 -7.63 20.18
C GLY A 104 -3.85 -9.14 19.98
N MET A 105 -3.23 -9.64 18.90
CA MET A 105 -3.12 -11.08 18.64
C MET A 105 -2.25 -11.78 19.69
N THR A 106 -1.04 -11.27 19.97
CA THR A 106 -0.03 -12.04 20.72
C THR A 106 -0.18 -11.97 22.24
N ALA A 107 -0.91 -10.99 22.77
CA ALA A 107 -1.05 -10.78 24.21
C ALA A 107 -2.50 -10.63 24.70
N TYR A 108 -3.43 -10.23 23.83
CA TYR A 108 -4.83 -10.04 24.21
C TYR A 108 -5.78 -11.11 23.65
N ASN A 109 -5.33 -11.99 22.75
CA ASN A 109 -6.16 -12.92 22.00
C ASN A 109 -7.37 -12.22 21.34
N THR A 110 -7.09 -11.05 20.74
CA THR A 110 -8.10 -10.21 20.11
C THR A 110 -8.81 -10.93 18.96
N THR A 111 -10.10 -10.63 18.83
CA THR A 111 -11.02 -11.14 17.82
C THR A 111 -11.88 -9.99 17.27
N PRO A 112 -12.63 -10.19 16.17
CA PRO A 112 -13.55 -9.17 15.66
C PRO A 112 -14.64 -8.77 16.68
N ALA A 113 -14.97 -9.63 17.65
CA ALA A 113 -15.89 -9.29 18.73
C ALA A 113 -15.41 -8.10 19.59
N ASP A 114 -14.10 -7.81 19.59
CA ASP A 114 -13.51 -6.69 20.33
C ASP A 114 -13.80 -5.33 19.71
N PHE A 115 -14.26 -5.25 18.44
CA PHE A 115 -14.68 -3.97 17.82
C PHE A 115 -15.82 -3.28 18.57
N ARG A 116 -16.62 -4.05 19.33
CA ARG A 116 -17.76 -3.55 20.10
C ARG A 116 -17.45 -3.34 21.58
N LYS A 117 -16.23 -3.68 22.02
CA LYS A 117 -15.84 -3.55 23.42
C LYS A 117 -15.27 -2.15 23.70
N PRO A 118 -15.31 -1.68 24.97
CA PRO A 118 -14.69 -0.41 25.35
C PRO A 118 -13.17 -0.41 25.21
N PHE A 119 -12.55 -1.58 25.26
CA PHE A 119 -11.11 -1.73 25.08
C PHE A 119 -10.76 -1.68 23.58
N THR A 120 -9.78 -0.86 23.22
CA THR A 120 -9.22 -0.79 21.87
C THR A 120 -7.81 -1.38 21.87
N PRO A 121 -7.62 -2.59 21.32
CA PRO A 121 -6.30 -3.14 21.05
C PRO A 121 -5.42 -2.13 20.29
N PRO A 122 -4.13 -2.04 20.62
CA PRO A 122 -3.22 -1.17 19.88
C PRO A 122 -3.09 -1.64 18.43
N GLY A 123 -2.99 -0.71 17.49
CA GLY A 123 -2.57 -1.00 16.11
C GLY A 123 -1.09 -1.41 16.05
N VAL A 124 -0.40 -1.01 14.99
CA VAL A 124 1.06 -1.18 14.88
C VAL A 124 1.75 -0.07 15.68
N SER A 125 1.97 -0.32 16.98
CA SER A 125 2.52 0.66 17.93
C SER A 125 4.05 0.66 17.99
N CYS A 126 4.62 1.60 18.77
CA CYS A 126 6.05 1.63 19.08
C CYS A 126 6.53 0.28 19.64
N GLU A 127 5.71 -0.31 20.51
CA GLU A 127 5.93 -1.60 21.15
C GLU A 127 5.79 -2.79 20.19
N VAL A 128 5.22 -2.62 19.01
CA VAL A 128 5.30 -3.65 17.97
C VAL A 128 6.69 -3.56 17.35
N CYS A 129 6.96 -2.48 16.62
CA CYS A 129 8.16 -2.37 15.78
C CYS A 129 9.46 -2.47 16.60
N HIS A 130 9.52 -1.83 17.76
CA HIS A 130 10.72 -1.82 18.60
C HIS A 130 10.84 -3.04 19.52
N ASN A 131 9.92 -4.00 19.48
CA ASN A 131 10.07 -5.29 20.17
C ASN A 131 10.26 -6.46 19.18
N ILE A 132 10.35 -6.22 17.87
CA ILE A 132 10.72 -7.25 16.90
C ILE A 132 12.22 -7.52 17.02
N SER A 133 12.58 -8.68 17.55
CA SER A 133 13.96 -9.10 17.79
C SER A 133 14.57 -9.86 16.61
N ALA A 134 13.73 -10.53 15.83
CA ALA A 134 14.11 -11.30 14.65
C ALA A 134 12.94 -11.44 13.67
N VAL A 135 13.24 -11.92 12.47
CA VAL A 135 12.24 -12.35 11.49
C VAL A 135 12.54 -13.80 11.09
N SER A 136 11.49 -14.58 10.84
CA SER A 136 11.57 -15.97 10.37
C SER A 136 11.21 -16.09 8.89
N GLY A 137 10.88 -14.98 8.24
CA GLY A 137 10.44 -14.91 6.85
C GLY A 137 10.10 -13.48 6.43
N ASN A 138 9.73 -13.34 5.16
CA ASN A 138 9.49 -12.04 4.53
C ASN A 138 8.01 -11.82 4.17
N ASP A 139 7.08 -12.51 4.82
CA ASP A 139 5.63 -12.40 4.56
C ASP A 139 4.78 -12.83 5.77
N ASN A 140 3.48 -12.54 5.71
CA ASN A 140 2.43 -13.10 6.59
C ASN A 140 2.67 -12.98 8.11
N GLY A 141 3.30 -11.90 8.54
CA GLY A 141 3.57 -11.61 9.95
C GLY A 141 4.73 -12.41 10.53
N ALA A 142 5.71 -12.83 9.74
CA ALA A 142 6.85 -13.65 10.16
C ALA A 142 7.88 -12.93 11.08
N TYR A 143 7.41 -12.15 12.04
CA TYR A 143 8.22 -11.47 13.05
C TYR A 143 8.31 -12.27 14.36
N VAL A 144 9.33 -11.97 15.16
CA VAL A 144 9.49 -12.47 16.53
C VAL A 144 9.36 -11.32 17.52
N LEU A 145 8.31 -11.32 18.35
CA LEU A 145 8.13 -10.33 19.41
C LEU A 145 8.84 -10.75 20.69
N THR A 146 9.66 -9.84 21.21
CA THR A 146 10.44 -10.00 22.45
C THR A 146 10.42 -8.68 23.23
N PRO A 147 9.33 -8.37 23.96
CA PRO A 147 9.20 -7.12 24.70
C PRO A 147 10.11 -7.02 25.94
N SER A 148 10.61 -8.15 26.40
CA SER A 148 11.57 -8.22 27.51
C SER A 148 12.63 -9.28 27.29
N ASP A 149 13.81 -9.02 27.85
CA ASP A 149 14.92 -9.96 27.95
C ASP A 149 15.40 -10.00 29.41
N ASN A 150 15.54 -11.20 29.98
CA ASN A 150 15.91 -11.41 31.39
C ASN A 150 15.10 -10.55 32.39
N GLY A 151 13.81 -10.37 32.14
CA GLY A 151 12.90 -9.59 32.99
C GLY A 151 12.99 -8.07 32.84
N LYS A 152 13.84 -7.56 31.94
CA LYS A 152 13.95 -6.13 31.62
C LYS A 152 13.26 -5.79 30.32
N ARG A 153 12.63 -4.62 30.25
CA ARG A 153 12.05 -4.10 29.00
C ARG A 153 13.16 -3.74 28.02
N VAL A 154 13.06 -4.24 26.80
CA VAL A 154 14.03 -3.98 25.73
C VAL A 154 13.36 -3.21 24.59
N LYS A 155 14.14 -2.41 23.87
CA LYS A 155 13.75 -1.81 22.60
C LYS A 155 14.87 -2.01 21.58
N PHE A 156 14.53 -2.51 20.41
CA PHE A 156 15.45 -2.69 19.29
C PHE A 156 15.50 -1.41 18.44
N GLY A 157 16.69 -0.95 18.07
CA GLY A 157 16.89 0.28 17.31
C GLY A 157 18.14 0.22 16.42
N PRO A 158 18.25 1.10 15.41
CA PRO A 158 19.37 1.09 14.47
C PRO A 158 20.67 1.69 15.04
N HIS A 159 20.71 2.06 16.31
CA HIS A 159 21.84 2.79 16.93
C HIS A 159 22.45 2.00 18.09
N ARG A 160 23.78 1.89 18.10
CA ARG A 160 24.55 1.26 19.18
C ARG A 160 24.77 2.17 20.39
N ASP A 161 24.59 3.48 20.20
CA ASP A 161 24.88 4.53 21.17
C ASP A 161 23.61 5.26 21.65
N ALA A 162 22.60 4.49 22.06
CA ALA A 162 21.29 5.00 22.46
C ALA A 162 20.92 4.65 23.92
N PRO A 163 21.72 5.04 24.93
CA PRO A 163 21.39 4.75 26.32
C PRO A 163 20.05 5.39 26.69
N SER A 164 19.23 4.65 27.43
CA SER A 164 17.92 5.10 27.91
C SER A 164 17.82 4.87 29.43
N PRO A 165 17.26 5.82 30.20
CA PRO A 165 17.07 5.67 31.63
C PRO A 165 15.87 4.78 31.99
N TYR A 166 15.04 4.39 31.03
CA TYR A 166 13.76 3.72 31.26
C TYR A 166 13.69 2.30 30.72
N HIS A 167 14.22 2.06 29.52
CA HIS A 167 14.25 0.76 28.87
C HIS A 167 15.66 0.44 28.40
N GLU A 168 15.98 -0.84 28.24
CA GLU A 168 17.21 -1.26 27.61
C GLU A 168 17.13 -1.01 26.09
N SER A 169 18.22 -0.52 25.49
CA SER A 169 18.27 -0.20 24.06
C SER A 169 19.23 -1.15 23.37
N ASN A 170 18.70 -2.07 22.58
CA ASN A 170 19.48 -3.08 21.86
C ASN A 170 19.64 -2.67 20.39
N TYR A 171 20.87 -2.75 19.90
CA TYR A 171 21.12 -2.54 18.47
C TYR A 171 20.48 -3.67 17.64
N SER A 172 19.82 -3.28 16.55
CA SER A 172 19.28 -4.20 15.56
C SER A 172 19.64 -3.70 14.16
N GLU A 173 20.42 -4.49 13.45
CA GLU A 173 20.69 -4.25 12.02
C GLU A 173 19.41 -4.42 11.19
N LEU A 174 18.53 -5.34 11.59
CA LEU A 174 17.27 -5.60 10.90
C LEU A 174 16.44 -4.33 10.70
N LEU A 175 16.38 -3.43 11.68
CA LEU A 175 15.64 -2.16 11.57
C LEU A 175 16.20 -1.20 10.50
N THR A 176 17.38 -1.49 9.94
CA THR A 176 17.98 -0.75 8.80
C THR A 176 17.74 -1.40 7.45
N LYS A 177 16.98 -2.51 7.39
CA LYS A 177 16.78 -3.33 6.21
C LYS A 177 15.30 -3.42 5.83
N SER A 178 14.99 -3.50 4.54
CA SER A 178 13.62 -3.60 4.04
C SER A 178 12.90 -4.88 4.48
N GLU A 179 13.65 -5.95 4.80
CA GLU A 179 13.18 -7.22 5.37
C GLU A 179 12.36 -7.00 6.65
N PHE A 180 12.68 -5.96 7.42
CA PHE A 180 11.88 -5.57 8.58
C PHE A 180 10.44 -5.21 8.21
N CYS A 181 10.25 -4.53 7.08
CA CYS A 181 8.93 -4.14 6.58
C CYS A 181 8.22 -5.32 5.89
N ALA A 182 8.98 -6.25 5.30
CA ALA A 182 8.47 -7.38 4.53
C ALA A 182 7.50 -8.26 5.32
N VAL A 183 7.72 -8.42 6.63
CA VAL A 183 6.87 -9.23 7.49
C VAL A 183 5.40 -8.84 7.42
N CYS A 184 5.07 -7.57 7.18
CA CYS A 184 3.69 -7.11 7.00
C CYS A 184 3.38 -6.66 5.56
N HIS A 185 4.39 -6.22 4.81
CA HIS A 185 4.24 -5.68 3.44
C HIS A 185 4.51 -6.69 2.32
N ASN A 186 4.36 -7.97 2.63
CA ASN A 186 4.31 -9.06 1.68
C ASN A 186 3.26 -10.06 2.18
N VAL A 187 2.24 -10.34 1.37
CA VAL A 187 1.04 -11.06 1.81
C VAL A 187 0.73 -12.19 0.84
N SER A 188 0.93 -13.41 1.30
CA SER A 188 0.62 -14.66 0.59
C SER A 188 -0.67 -15.24 1.14
N HIS A 189 -1.57 -15.71 0.29
CA HIS A 189 -2.78 -16.37 0.77
C HIS A 189 -2.39 -17.59 1.62
N PRO A 190 -2.89 -17.70 2.87
CA PRO A 190 -2.32 -18.62 3.86
C PRO A 190 -2.54 -20.11 3.53
N PHE A 191 -3.51 -20.44 2.67
CA PHE A 191 -3.91 -21.83 2.41
C PHE A 191 -3.51 -22.37 1.02
N ASN A 192 -3.06 -21.51 0.11
CA ASN A 192 -2.64 -21.91 -1.24
C ASN A 192 -1.37 -21.17 -1.72
N SER A 193 -0.82 -20.27 -0.90
CA SER A 193 0.41 -19.50 -1.17
C SER A 193 0.32 -18.54 -2.36
N THR A 194 -0.89 -18.26 -2.85
CA THR A 194 -1.11 -17.31 -3.94
C THR A 194 -0.67 -15.91 -3.55
N PRO A 195 0.06 -15.18 -4.42
CA PRO A 195 0.53 -13.84 -4.12
C PRO A 195 -0.60 -12.81 -4.16
N ILE A 196 -1.03 -12.33 -2.98
CA ILE A 196 -2.03 -11.25 -2.86
C ILE A 196 -1.32 -9.90 -2.94
N GLU A 197 -0.41 -9.64 -2.01
CA GLU A 197 0.40 -8.41 -1.98
C GLU A 197 1.89 -8.73 -2.06
N ARG A 198 2.60 -7.99 -2.92
CA ARG A 198 4.01 -8.28 -3.23
C ARG A 198 4.93 -7.06 -3.14
N THR A 199 4.62 -6.11 -2.25
CA THR A 199 5.36 -4.84 -2.16
C THR A 199 6.85 -5.04 -1.93
N TYR A 200 7.22 -5.94 -0.99
CA TYR A 200 8.62 -6.26 -0.74
C TYR A 200 9.29 -6.91 -1.94
N ASP A 201 8.66 -7.91 -2.56
CA ASP A 201 9.24 -8.62 -3.71
C ASP A 201 9.41 -7.67 -4.92
N GLU A 202 8.42 -6.81 -5.16
CA GLU A 202 8.49 -5.75 -6.18
C GLU A 202 9.66 -4.79 -5.96
N TRP A 203 10.01 -4.49 -4.70
CA TRP A 203 11.19 -3.70 -4.36
C TRP A 203 12.48 -4.51 -4.47
N SER A 204 12.49 -5.74 -3.96
CA SER A 204 13.64 -6.63 -3.94
C SER A 204 14.17 -6.90 -5.35
N GLU A 205 13.25 -7.06 -6.31
CA GLU A 205 13.56 -7.27 -7.73
C GLU A 205 13.86 -5.95 -8.49
N SER A 206 13.85 -4.81 -7.81
CA SER A 206 14.02 -3.50 -8.44
C SER A 206 15.47 -3.00 -8.44
N ALA A 207 15.76 -2.08 -9.37
CA ALA A 207 17.02 -1.34 -9.38
C ALA A 207 17.29 -0.54 -8.09
N TYR A 208 16.27 -0.27 -7.26
CA TYR A 208 16.47 0.45 -5.99
C TYR A 208 17.13 -0.43 -4.94
N ASN A 209 16.74 -1.71 -4.85
CA ASN A 209 17.43 -2.68 -4.01
C ASN A 209 18.88 -2.88 -4.47
N GLU A 210 19.13 -2.97 -5.79
CA GLU A 210 20.50 -3.05 -6.34
C GLU A 210 21.38 -1.85 -5.95
N GLN A 211 20.78 -0.66 -5.78
CA GLN A 211 21.45 0.56 -5.30
C GLN A 211 21.55 0.63 -3.77
N GLY A 212 21.04 -0.38 -3.05
CA GLY A 212 21.02 -0.43 -1.59
C GLY A 212 19.98 0.47 -0.93
N ILE A 213 19.07 1.08 -1.69
CA ILE A 213 18.03 1.99 -1.17
C ILE A 213 16.93 1.14 -0.51
N GLN A 214 16.79 1.29 0.80
CA GLN A 214 15.84 0.55 1.62
C GLN A 214 14.47 1.24 1.70
N CYS A 215 13.44 0.53 2.14
CA CYS A 215 12.11 1.09 2.41
C CYS A 215 12.19 2.35 3.30
N GLN A 216 13.03 2.28 4.35
CA GLN A 216 13.23 3.33 5.33
C GLN A 216 13.79 4.61 4.70
N ASP A 217 14.65 4.50 3.69
CA ASP A 217 15.30 5.65 3.05
C ASP A 217 14.30 6.55 2.31
N CYS A 218 13.12 6.04 1.96
CA CYS A 218 12.05 6.81 1.32
C CYS A 218 10.83 7.03 2.24
N HIS A 219 10.44 6.02 3.04
CA HIS A 219 9.21 6.07 3.84
C HIS A 219 9.41 6.57 5.28
N MET A 220 10.66 6.65 5.74
CA MET A 220 11.01 7.22 7.05
C MET A 220 11.79 8.53 6.91
N THR A 221 11.37 9.38 5.96
CA THR A 221 11.91 10.72 5.75
C THR A 221 10.83 11.81 5.96
N PRO A 222 11.20 13.10 6.02
CA PRO A 222 10.24 14.19 6.22
C PRO A 222 9.26 14.43 5.06
N GLY A 223 9.48 13.85 3.88
CA GLY A 223 8.67 14.05 2.69
C GLY A 223 9.05 13.07 1.58
N PRO A 224 8.49 13.19 0.37
CA PRO A 224 8.81 12.27 -0.71
C PRO A 224 10.31 12.23 -1.07
N GLY A 225 10.79 11.02 -1.38
CA GLY A 225 12.18 10.76 -1.75
C GLY A 225 13.14 10.59 -0.57
N VAL A 226 14.42 10.46 -0.91
CA VAL A 226 15.50 10.22 0.06
C VAL A 226 16.04 11.55 0.56
N THR A 227 15.69 11.92 1.79
CA THR A 227 16.08 13.20 2.39
C THR A 227 16.64 13.01 3.80
N ILE A 228 17.67 13.80 4.14
CA ILE A 228 18.24 13.83 5.48
C ILE A 228 17.29 14.53 6.46
N ASN A 229 17.36 14.16 7.74
CA ASN A 229 16.49 14.70 8.78
C ASN A 229 17.27 14.89 10.08
N PRO A 230 18.11 15.93 10.20
CA PRO A 230 18.92 16.15 11.39
C PRO A 230 18.05 16.36 12.63
N GLY A 231 18.39 15.71 13.74
CA GLY A 231 17.59 15.82 14.95
C GLY A 231 18.03 14.92 16.09
N LYS A 232 17.14 14.78 17.07
CA LYS A 232 17.28 13.87 18.22
C LYS A 232 16.03 13.02 18.33
N SER A 233 16.19 11.75 18.70
CA SER A 233 15.05 10.86 18.97
C SER A 233 14.30 11.22 20.26
N ALA A 234 14.98 11.87 21.21
CA ALA A 234 14.44 12.31 22.50
C ALA A 234 15.21 13.56 23.00
N PRO A 235 14.68 14.36 23.96
CA PRO A 235 15.37 15.54 24.50
C PRO A 235 16.80 15.27 24.99
N MET A 236 17.00 14.14 25.70
CA MET A 236 18.31 13.69 26.20
C MET A 236 19.10 12.88 25.17
N GLY A 237 18.55 12.66 23.98
CA GLY A 237 19.18 11.89 22.93
C GLY A 237 20.36 12.61 22.28
N LYS A 238 21.28 11.83 21.72
CA LYS A 238 22.38 12.32 20.88
C LYS A 238 21.82 13.01 19.63
N GLN A 239 22.42 14.13 19.26
CA GLN A 239 22.18 14.79 17.97
C GLN A 239 22.70 13.90 16.84
N ARG A 240 21.89 13.71 15.80
CA ARG A 240 22.24 12.91 14.62
C ARG A 240 21.96 13.70 13.35
N ASP A 241 22.71 13.36 12.30
CA ASP A 241 22.54 13.93 10.96
C ASP A 241 21.25 13.45 10.30
N HIS A 242 20.76 12.28 10.72
CA HIS A 242 19.49 11.73 10.27
C HIS A 242 18.79 10.97 11.40
N ILE A 243 17.53 11.34 11.64
CA ILE A 243 16.57 10.61 12.46
C ILE A 243 15.42 10.17 11.56
N ALA A 244 15.06 8.89 11.65
CA ALA A 244 13.95 8.32 10.90
C ALA A 244 12.61 8.98 11.28
N SER A 245 11.90 9.51 10.29
CA SER A 245 10.52 9.99 10.43
C SER A 245 9.56 8.80 10.60
N HIS A 246 8.57 8.95 11.46
CA HIS A 246 7.56 7.92 11.74
C HIS A 246 6.18 8.28 11.17
N HIS A 247 6.14 9.14 10.15
CA HIS A 247 4.88 9.44 9.45
C HIS A 247 4.38 8.27 8.61
N PHE A 248 5.30 7.43 8.10
CA PHE A 248 5.01 6.25 7.28
C PHE A 248 3.98 6.51 6.17
N THR A 249 4.12 7.65 5.50
CA THR A 249 3.10 8.14 4.58
C THR A 249 3.04 7.25 3.33
N GLY A 250 1.83 6.75 3.04
CA GLY A 250 1.47 6.08 1.80
C GLY A 250 0.45 6.89 0.98
N GLY A 251 -0.45 6.21 0.27
CA GLY A 251 -1.44 6.85 -0.60
C GLY A 251 -2.84 7.06 0.02
N ASN A 252 -3.08 6.77 1.30
CA ASN A 252 -4.45 6.69 1.84
C ASN A 252 -4.98 8.05 2.35
N VAL A 253 -5.26 8.97 1.42
CA VAL A 253 -5.82 10.31 1.72
C VAL A 253 -7.20 10.22 2.38
N THR A 254 -8.04 9.29 1.92
CA THR A 254 -9.40 9.09 2.43
C THR A 254 -9.40 8.74 3.92
N LEU A 255 -8.57 7.80 4.34
CA LEU A 255 -8.49 7.38 5.74
C LEU A 255 -8.03 8.52 6.66
N HIS A 256 -7.01 9.28 6.24
CA HIS A 256 -6.55 10.43 7.01
C HIS A 256 -7.64 11.51 7.16
N LYS A 257 -8.45 11.75 6.12
CA LYS A 257 -9.61 12.66 6.23
C LYS A 257 -10.67 12.13 7.17
N HIS A 258 -10.97 10.83 7.13
CA HIS A 258 -11.93 10.21 8.03
C HIS A 258 -11.54 10.42 9.50
N PHE A 259 -10.25 10.29 9.83
CA PHE A 259 -9.74 10.53 11.18
C PHE A 259 -9.48 12.02 11.51
N GLY A 260 -9.85 12.96 10.65
CA GLY A 260 -9.64 14.39 10.90
C GLY A 260 -8.16 14.81 10.91
N GLN A 261 -7.32 14.19 10.07
CA GLN A 261 -5.87 14.40 10.00
C GLN A 261 -5.46 15.11 8.70
N PRO A 262 -5.76 16.40 8.51
CA PRO A 262 -5.52 17.11 7.26
C PRO A 262 -4.05 17.18 6.87
N GLU A 263 -3.12 17.28 7.83
CA GLU A 263 -1.68 17.26 7.55
C GLU A 263 -1.21 15.92 6.96
N MET A 264 -1.74 14.79 7.47
CA MET A 264 -1.41 13.47 6.95
C MET A 264 -2.04 13.24 5.58
N ALA A 265 -3.26 13.73 5.38
CA ALA A 265 -3.91 13.72 4.08
C ALA A 265 -3.08 14.48 3.02
N GLU A 266 -2.53 15.65 3.35
CA GLU A 266 -1.69 16.39 2.40
C GLU A 266 -0.35 15.71 2.13
N ARG A 267 0.28 15.09 3.15
CA ARG A 267 1.47 14.27 2.95
C ARG A 267 1.20 13.12 1.97
N ALA A 268 0.07 12.43 2.11
CA ALA A 268 -0.32 11.35 1.21
C ALA A 268 -0.56 11.86 -0.22
N ARG A 269 -1.18 13.03 -0.41
CA ARG A 269 -1.29 13.67 -1.73
C ARG A 269 0.08 13.97 -2.34
N ASN A 270 1.01 14.52 -1.55
CA ASN A 270 2.36 14.84 -2.02
C ASN A 270 3.14 13.59 -2.42
N MET A 271 3.01 12.50 -1.66
CA MET A 271 3.60 11.21 -2.02
C MET A 271 3.05 10.71 -3.36
N LEU A 272 1.72 10.72 -3.53
CA LEU A 272 1.07 10.32 -4.78
C LEU A 272 1.50 11.17 -5.98
N ARG A 273 1.57 12.50 -5.81
CA ARG A 273 2.00 13.44 -6.87
C ARG A 273 3.47 13.27 -7.27
N SER A 274 4.31 12.78 -6.36
CA SER A 274 5.73 12.53 -6.63
C SER A 274 6.02 11.17 -7.28
N ALA A 275 5.06 10.23 -7.25
CA ALA A 275 5.30 8.85 -7.64
C ALA A 275 5.33 8.63 -9.16
N ALA A 276 4.59 9.44 -9.92
CA ALA A 276 4.35 9.20 -11.34
C ALA A 276 4.35 10.46 -12.20
N THR A 277 4.71 10.30 -13.48
CA THR A 277 4.56 11.33 -14.52
C THR A 277 3.65 10.82 -15.64
N ILE A 278 3.01 11.75 -16.36
CA ILE A 278 2.14 11.46 -17.49
C ILE A 278 2.54 12.31 -18.70
N GLU A 279 2.48 11.74 -19.90
CA GLU A 279 2.84 12.38 -21.16
C GLU A 279 1.86 11.94 -22.28
N VAL A 280 1.44 12.88 -23.13
CA VAL A 280 0.73 12.54 -24.38
C VAL A 280 1.74 12.40 -25.50
N LEU A 281 1.83 11.21 -26.08
CA LEU A 281 2.67 10.94 -27.25
C LEU A 281 1.86 11.32 -28.50
N THR A 282 2.04 12.55 -28.97
CA THR A 282 1.29 13.09 -30.10
C THR A 282 1.78 12.52 -31.43
N PRO A 283 0.87 12.24 -32.38
CA PRO A 283 1.25 12.02 -33.77
C PRO A 283 1.96 13.27 -34.32
N LYS A 284 3.01 13.08 -35.12
CA LYS A 284 3.73 14.19 -35.78
C LYS A 284 2.92 14.86 -36.91
N GLN A 285 1.79 14.29 -37.29
CA GLN A 285 0.96 14.72 -38.43
C GLN A 285 -0.36 15.30 -37.93
N SER A 286 -0.87 16.32 -38.63
CA SER A 286 -2.23 16.83 -38.41
C SER A 286 -3.24 15.77 -38.78
N LEU A 287 -4.26 15.57 -37.95
CA LEU A 287 -5.33 14.62 -38.23
C LEU A 287 -6.45 15.30 -39.03
N LEU A 288 -7.20 14.51 -39.80
CA LEU A 288 -8.33 15.02 -40.59
C LEU A 288 -9.67 14.79 -39.88
N GLY A 289 -10.61 15.71 -40.06
CA GLY A 289 -12.01 15.44 -39.70
C GLY A 289 -12.51 14.17 -40.41
N GLY A 290 -13.22 13.30 -39.70
CA GLY A 290 -13.70 12.00 -40.19
C GLY A 290 -12.72 10.82 -40.00
N GLU A 291 -11.47 11.08 -39.64
CA GLU A 291 -10.45 10.05 -39.42
C GLU A 291 -10.61 9.34 -38.06
N LEU A 292 -10.24 8.06 -38.00
CA LEU A 292 -10.04 7.33 -36.75
C LEU A 292 -8.67 7.66 -36.15
N ALA A 293 -8.65 8.44 -35.07
CA ALA A 293 -7.44 8.84 -34.37
C ALA A 293 -7.09 7.85 -33.25
N THR A 294 -5.80 7.57 -33.06
CA THR A 294 -5.30 6.89 -31.85
C THR A 294 -4.28 7.76 -31.14
N ILE A 295 -4.59 8.14 -29.91
CA ILE A 295 -3.73 8.93 -29.03
C ILE A 295 -3.14 8.01 -27.97
N LYS A 296 -1.81 8.08 -27.84
CA LYS A 296 -1.06 7.28 -26.87
C LYS A 296 -0.71 8.14 -25.67
N VAL A 297 -0.99 7.63 -24.47
CA VAL A 297 -0.63 8.29 -23.21
C VAL A 297 0.35 7.42 -22.47
N LYS A 298 1.54 7.96 -22.17
CA LYS A 298 2.58 7.30 -21.40
C LYS A 298 2.45 7.69 -19.92
N VAL A 299 2.41 6.70 -19.05
CA VAL A 299 2.48 6.88 -17.59
C VAL A 299 3.76 6.22 -17.10
N SER A 300 4.57 6.93 -16.32
CA SER A 300 5.88 6.44 -15.85
C SER A 300 5.94 6.43 -14.33
N ASN A 301 6.50 5.37 -13.75
CA ASN A 301 6.83 5.31 -12.33
C ASN A 301 8.23 5.94 -12.14
N VAL A 302 8.27 7.09 -11.48
CA VAL A 302 9.50 7.88 -11.31
C VAL A 302 9.95 7.98 -9.86
N GLY A 303 9.06 7.69 -8.91
CA GLY A 303 9.30 7.93 -7.49
C GLY A 303 9.24 6.70 -6.58
N ALA A 304 8.78 5.54 -7.08
CA ALA A 304 8.60 4.35 -6.24
C ALA A 304 9.58 3.22 -6.59
N GLY A 305 10.13 2.59 -5.55
CA GLY A 305 10.97 1.40 -5.64
C GLY A 305 10.20 0.10 -5.84
N HIS A 306 8.87 0.13 -5.75
CA HIS A 306 7.93 -0.97 -5.99
C HIS A 306 6.98 -0.60 -7.14
N LYS A 307 6.05 -1.49 -7.51
CA LYS A 307 5.04 -1.17 -8.55
C LYS A 307 4.14 -0.03 -8.07
N ILE A 308 3.54 0.72 -8.99
CA ILE A 308 2.49 1.70 -8.65
C ILE A 308 1.14 1.34 -9.28
N PRO A 309 0.05 1.31 -8.48
CA PRO A 309 0.02 1.31 -7.01
C PRO A 309 0.33 -0.07 -6.40
N THR A 310 1.19 -0.16 -5.37
CA THR A 310 1.47 -1.43 -4.65
C THR A 310 0.47 -1.72 -3.52
N GLY A 311 0.53 -2.91 -2.91
CA GLY A 311 -0.33 -3.36 -1.79
C GLY A 311 -1.80 -3.62 -2.17
N PHE A 312 -2.69 -3.69 -1.18
CA PHE A 312 -4.16 -3.85 -1.23
C PHE A 312 -4.82 -3.86 -2.63
N PRO A 313 -4.71 -4.97 -3.39
CA PRO A 313 -5.12 -5.06 -4.79
C PRO A 313 -6.64 -4.97 -5.00
N GLU A 314 -7.43 -5.33 -4.00
CA GLU A 314 -8.90 -5.30 -4.00
C GLU A 314 -9.42 -3.86 -4.13
N GLY A 315 -8.75 -2.91 -3.48
CA GLY A 315 -9.16 -1.52 -3.47
C GLY A 315 -8.33 -0.61 -4.38
N ARG A 316 -7.00 -0.76 -4.38
CA ARG A 316 -6.12 0.25 -4.98
C ARG A 316 -6.24 0.25 -6.49
N GLU A 317 -6.50 1.43 -7.02
CA GLU A 317 -6.59 1.65 -8.46
C GLU A 317 -5.99 2.99 -8.82
N MET A 318 -5.17 2.97 -9.85
CA MET A 318 -4.72 4.16 -10.56
C MET A 318 -5.24 4.08 -11.98
N TRP A 319 -5.72 5.18 -12.55
CA TRP A 319 -6.24 5.17 -13.92
C TRP A 319 -6.07 6.53 -14.59
N VAL A 320 -6.21 6.55 -15.91
CA VAL A 320 -6.19 7.79 -16.70
C VAL A 320 -7.63 8.19 -17.07
N ASP A 321 -8.08 9.36 -16.60
CA ASP A 321 -9.28 10.05 -17.12
C ASP A 321 -8.84 10.91 -18.31
N PHE A 322 -9.14 10.44 -19.52
CA PHE A 322 -8.77 11.07 -20.77
C PHE A 322 -9.98 11.76 -21.40
N LYS A 323 -9.81 13.04 -21.75
CA LYS A 323 -10.84 13.89 -22.36
C LYS A 323 -10.29 14.59 -23.58
N VAL A 324 -11.08 14.60 -24.65
CA VAL A 324 -10.80 15.37 -25.86
C VAL A 324 -11.91 16.38 -26.06
N THR A 325 -11.55 17.66 -26.17
CA THR A 325 -12.51 18.73 -26.46
C THR A 325 -12.13 19.50 -27.72
N ASP A 326 -13.10 20.12 -28.38
CA ASP A 326 -12.82 21.12 -29.43
C ASP A 326 -12.41 22.47 -28.82
N SER A 327 -12.05 23.42 -29.69
CA SER A 327 -11.67 24.79 -29.31
C SER A 327 -12.79 25.60 -28.64
N ARG A 328 -14.04 25.12 -28.71
CA ARG A 328 -15.21 25.73 -28.06
C ARG A 328 -15.57 25.02 -26.73
N GLY A 329 -14.81 23.99 -26.34
CA GLY A 329 -15.04 23.22 -25.13
C GLY A 329 -16.05 22.07 -25.28
N ASN A 330 -16.50 21.75 -26.49
CA ASN A 330 -17.40 20.61 -26.71
C ASN A 330 -16.64 19.30 -26.53
N LEU A 331 -17.22 18.36 -25.78
CA LEU A 331 -16.65 17.03 -25.56
C LEU A 331 -16.74 16.17 -26.83
N ILE A 332 -15.60 15.69 -27.29
CA ILE A 332 -15.46 14.81 -28.47
C ILE A 332 -15.29 13.36 -28.04
N TYR A 333 -14.48 13.13 -27.01
CA TYR A 333 -14.20 11.81 -26.48
C TYR A 333 -13.94 11.88 -24.97
N ARG A 334 -14.36 10.83 -24.25
CA ARG A 334 -13.99 10.63 -22.86
C ARG A 334 -13.81 9.15 -22.55
N SER A 335 -12.85 8.83 -21.70
CA SER A 335 -12.69 7.52 -21.07
C SER A 335 -12.09 7.69 -19.68
N GLY A 336 -12.51 6.88 -18.71
CA GLY A 336 -12.02 6.94 -17.33
C GLY A 336 -12.88 7.79 -16.40
N ALA A 337 -14.13 8.05 -16.76
CA ALA A 337 -15.08 8.68 -15.86
C ALA A 337 -15.50 7.73 -14.71
N ILE A 338 -15.77 8.30 -13.54
CA ILE A 338 -16.38 7.58 -12.42
C ILE A 338 -17.91 7.55 -12.61
N ARG A 339 -18.50 6.38 -12.53
CA ARG A 339 -19.95 6.11 -12.63
C ARG A 339 -20.35 5.17 -11.49
N ASN A 340 -21.37 5.56 -10.73
CA ASN A 340 -21.88 4.75 -9.62
C ASN A 340 -20.78 4.27 -8.64
N GLY A 341 -19.87 5.19 -8.30
CA GLY A 341 -18.81 4.93 -7.33
C GLY A 341 -17.64 4.06 -7.79
N GLN A 342 -17.55 3.72 -9.09
CA GLN A 342 -16.45 2.96 -9.69
C GLN A 342 -16.05 3.56 -11.04
N THR A 343 -14.88 3.23 -11.56
CA THR A 343 -14.49 3.62 -12.93
C THR A 343 -15.40 2.95 -13.96
N GLU A 344 -15.70 3.63 -15.06
CA GLU A 344 -16.51 3.07 -16.13
C GLU A 344 -15.82 1.89 -16.85
N SER A 345 -16.61 1.04 -17.51
CA SER A 345 -16.10 -0.08 -18.29
C SER A 345 -15.16 0.38 -19.41
N GLY A 346 -14.08 -0.36 -19.63
CA GLY A 346 -13.07 -0.02 -20.63
C GLY A 346 -12.06 1.05 -20.18
N THR A 347 -12.13 1.53 -18.93
CA THR A 347 -11.11 2.42 -18.34
C THR A 347 -9.72 1.78 -18.43
N ARG A 348 -8.72 2.60 -18.77
CA ARG A 348 -7.31 2.20 -18.75
C ARG A 348 -6.78 2.32 -17.33
N ASN A 349 -6.86 1.23 -16.58
CA ASN A 349 -6.44 1.18 -15.18
C ASN A 349 -5.13 0.40 -14.98
N PHE A 350 -4.48 0.71 -13.88
CA PHE A 350 -3.27 0.11 -13.35
C PHE A 350 -3.63 -0.49 -12.00
N LYS A 351 -3.92 -1.79 -11.99
CA LYS A 351 -4.31 -2.55 -10.79
C LYS A 351 -3.99 -4.04 -10.97
N VAL A 352 -4.17 -4.80 -9.89
CA VAL A 352 -4.16 -6.26 -9.95
C VAL A 352 -5.59 -6.76 -10.08
N TYR A 353 -5.76 -7.82 -10.86
CA TYR A 353 -6.99 -8.59 -10.95
C TYR A 353 -6.73 -9.95 -10.32
N LEU A 354 -7.36 -10.21 -9.18
CA LEU A 354 -7.32 -11.50 -8.51
C LEU A 354 -8.49 -12.36 -8.97
N GLY A 355 -8.28 -13.67 -9.03
CA GLY A 355 -9.26 -14.63 -9.48
C GLY A 355 -9.43 -15.78 -8.52
N ASP A 356 -10.62 -16.35 -8.51
CA ASP A 356 -10.93 -17.57 -7.78
C ASP A 356 -10.51 -18.82 -8.57
N LYS A 357 -10.86 -19.99 -8.05
CA LYS A 357 -10.59 -21.30 -8.69
C LYS A 357 -11.31 -21.51 -10.03
N HIS A 358 -12.34 -20.71 -10.33
CA HIS A 358 -13.13 -20.74 -11.56
C HIS A 358 -12.68 -19.69 -12.59
N ASN A 359 -11.70 -18.85 -12.23
CA ASN A 359 -11.24 -17.68 -12.98
C ASN A 359 -12.23 -16.51 -12.98
N ASP A 360 -13.16 -16.48 -12.05
CA ASP A 360 -14.01 -15.32 -11.81
C ASP A 360 -13.22 -14.28 -11.00
N VAL A 361 -13.44 -12.99 -11.28
CA VAL A 361 -12.75 -11.89 -10.60
C VAL A 361 -13.22 -11.82 -9.15
N VAL A 362 -12.26 -11.83 -8.22
CA VAL A 362 -12.52 -11.60 -6.79
C VAL A 362 -12.34 -10.11 -6.52
N GLU A 363 -13.43 -9.41 -6.19
CA GLU A 363 -13.36 -7.97 -5.87
C GLU A 363 -12.96 -7.70 -4.42
N LEU A 364 -13.52 -8.42 -3.44
CA LEU A 364 -13.34 -8.11 -2.00
C LEU A 364 -12.96 -9.29 -1.12
N ASN A 365 -13.44 -10.49 -1.44
CA ASN A 365 -13.30 -11.65 -0.58
C ASN A 365 -11.91 -12.26 -0.74
N VAL A 366 -10.90 -11.65 -0.11
CA VAL A 366 -9.48 -12.05 -0.27
C VAL A 366 -9.22 -13.53 0.07
N TRP A 367 -10.04 -14.12 0.94
CA TRP A 367 -10.00 -15.55 1.31
C TRP A 367 -10.48 -16.51 0.19
N GLU A 368 -11.06 -15.99 -0.90
CA GLU A 368 -11.47 -16.76 -2.08
C GLU A 368 -10.41 -16.75 -3.18
N VAL A 369 -9.33 -15.98 -3.01
CA VAL A 369 -8.29 -15.79 -4.01
C VAL A 369 -7.50 -17.08 -4.23
N ASP A 370 -7.45 -17.48 -5.50
CA ASP A 370 -6.71 -18.65 -5.96
C ASP A 370 -5.55 -18.28 -6.90
N ARG A 371 -5.68 -17.20 -7.67
CA ARG A 371 -4.68 -16.80 -8.67
C ARG A 371 -4.67 -15.31 -8.96
N VAL A 372 -3.61 -14.86 -9.62
CA VAL A 372 -3.54 -13.55 -10.27
C VAL A 372 -3.98 -13.72 -11.73
N LEU A 373 -5.06 -13.04 -12.12
CA LEU A 373 -5.58 -13.06 -13.49
C LEU A 373 -4.80 -12.08 -14.38
N ALA A 374 -4.49 -10.90 -13.86
CA ALA A 374 -3.71 -9.88 -14.55
C ALA A 374 -3.08 -8.90 -13.56
N ASP A 375 -1.96 -8.30 -13.94
CA ASP A 375 -1.32 -7.19 -13.23
C ASP A 375 -0.92 -6.13 -14.26
N THR A 376 -1.65 -5.00 -14.25
CA THR A 376 -1.40 -3.89 -15.17
C THR A 376 -0.57 -2.78 -14.54
N ARG A 377 -0.09 -2.95 -13.30
CA ARG A 377 0.64 -1.91 -12.57
C ARG A 377 2.00 -1.61 -13.18
N ILE A 378 2.52 -0.42 -12.88
CA ILE A 378 3.75 0.07 -13.49
C ILE A 378 4.96 -0.29 -12.61
N LEU A 379 5.90 -1.05 -13.17
CA LEU A 379 7.14 -1.46 -12.53
C LEU A 379 8.01 -0.27 -12.05
N PRO A 380 8.90 -0.46 -11.06
CA PRO A 380 9.89 0.54 -10.67
C PRO A 380 10.72 1.04 -11.86
N LYS A 381 10.84 2.36 -12.02
CA LYS A 381 11.49 3.01 -13.20
C LYS A 381 10.88 2.62 -14.56
N GLY A 382 9.75 1.90 -14.56
CA GLY A 382 9.05 1.47 -15.75
C GLY A 382 8.02 2.49 -16.23
N TYR A 383 7.39 2.17 -17.35
CA TYR A 383 6.28 2.94 -17.89
C TYR A 383 5.27 2.02 -18.57
N ALA A 384 4.05 2.51 -18.70
CA ALA A 384 3.00 1.91 -19.51
C ALA A 384 2.53 2.93 -20.55
N ILE A 385 2.15 2.46 -21.73
CA ILE A 385 1.51 3.27 -22.78
C ILE A 385 0.11 2.74 -22.97
N VAL A 386 -0.88 3.61 -22.84
CA VAL A 386 -2.29 3.28 -23.05
C VAL A 386 -2.84 4.03 -24.25
N ASP A 387 -3.66 3.34 -25.04
CA ASP A 387 -4.19 3.83 -26.31
C ASP A 387 -5.66 4.24 -26.16
N TYR A 388 -5.97 5.43 -26.69
CA TYR A 388 -7.31 5.99 -26.82
C TYR A 388 -7.64 6.21 -28.28
N THR A 389 -8.63 5.46 -28.77
CA THR A 389 -9.03 5.48 -30.18
C THR A 389 -10.44 6.03 -30.31
N PHE A 390 -10.62 7.03 -31.18
CA PHE A 390 -11.90 7.69 -31.42
C PHE A 390 -11.96 8.34 -32.81
N THR A 391 -13.16 8.49 -33.35
CA THR A 391 -13.38 9.18 -34.63
C THR A 391 -13.42 10.68 -34.41
N ILE A 392 -12.64 11.43 -35.19
CA ILE A 392 -12.70 12.90 -35.19
C ILE A 392 -13.98 13.32 -35.93
N PRO A 393 -14.86 14.14 -35.35
CA PRO A 393 -16.05 14.60 -36.05
C PRO A 393 -15.72 15.36 -37.34
N THR A 394 -16.52 15.14 -38.38
CA THR A 394 -16.43 15.91 -39.62
C THR A 394 -16.78 17.38 -39.35
N GLY A 395 -16.09 18.30 -40.04
CA GLY A 395 -16.33 19.74 -39.88
C GLY A 395 -15.78 20.37 -38.59
N ILE A 396 -15.00 19.63 -37.79
CA ILE A 396 -14.39 20.18 -36.58
C ILE A 396 -13.34 21.26 -36.91
N GLN A 397 -13.38 22.37 -36.18
CA GLN A 397 -12.35 23.40 -36.24
C GLN A 397 -11.34 23.15 -35.12
N GLY A 398 -10.10 22.90 -35.51
CA GLY A 398 -9.01 22.69 -34.56
C GLY A 398 -8.65 23.94 -33.75
N PRO A 399 -7.72 23.80 -32.80
CA PRO A 399 -7.13 22.54 -32.38
C PRO A 399 -8.06 21.74 -31.46
N LEU A 400 -7.83 20.43 -31.37
CA LEU A 400 -8.36 19.60 -30.28
C LEU A 400 -7.49 19.79 -29.04
N LEU A 401 -8.11 19.77 -27.88
CA LEU A 401 -7.43 19.79 -26.58
C LEU A 401 -7.51 18.39 -25.96
N LEU A 402 -6.35 17.76 -25.81
CA LEU A 402 -6.19 16.45 -25.20
C LEU A 402 -5.83 16.66 -23.72
N ASN A 403 -6.69 16.23 -22.81
CA ASN A 403 -6.45 16.30 -21.37
C ASN A 403 -6.37 14.88 -20.82
N ALA A 404 -5.27 14.54 -20.14
CA ALA A 404 -5.10 13.28 -19.45
C ALA A 404 -4.78 13.54 -17.99
N ASP A 405 -5.67 13.14 -17.09
CA ASP A 405 -5.47 13.18 -15.65
C ASP A 405 -5.14 11.76 -15.14
N LEU A 406 -3.98 11.59 -14.50
CA LEU A 406 -3.67 10.37 -13.77
C LEU A 406 -4.27 10.46 -12.37
N ASN A 407 -5.25 9.61 -12.09
CA ASN A 407 -6.00 9.59 -10.85
C ASN A 407 -5.70 8.34 -10.04
N TYR A 408 -5.87 8.44 -8.72
CA TYR A 408 -5.72 7.35 -7.78
C TYR A 408 -6.78 7.42 -6.69
N TRP A 409 -7.23 6.25 -6.23
CA TRP A 409 -7.89 6.08 -4.94
C TRP A 409 -7.34 4.85 -4.19
N PRO A 410 -7.42 4.82 -2.85
CA PRO A 410 -7.05 3.63 -2.07
C PRO A 410 -8.09 2.50 -2.18
N PHE A 411 -9.33 2.85 -2.52
CA PHE A 411 -10.48 1.98 -2.71
C PHE A 411 -11.57 2.76 -3.45
N SER A 412 -12.41 2.08 -4.23
CA SER A 412 -13.53 2.74 -4.94
C SER A 412 -14.64 3.16 -3.97
N GLN A 413 -15.45 4.15 -4.33
CA GLN A 413 -16.61 4.54 -3.51
C GLN A 413 -17.63 3.40 -3.40
N LYS A 414 -17.83 2.61 -4.46
CA LYS A 414 -18.69 1.43 -4.44
C LYS A 414 -18.25 0.42 -3.39
N LEU A 415 -16.94 0.15 -3.27
CA LEU A 415 -16.38 -0.74 -2.27
C LEU A 415 -16.72 -0.27 -0.85
N VAL A 416 -16.50 1.03 -0.59
CA VAL A 416 -16.79 1.64 0.71
C VAL A 416 -18.28 1.55 1.04
N ASP A 417 -19.13 1.87 0.07
CA ASP A 417 -20.58 1.82 0.25
C ASP A 417 -21.09 0.39 0.45
N GLU A 418 -20.46 -0.62 -0.16
CA GLU A 418 -20.77 -2.04 0.09
C GLU A 418 -20.39 -2.46 1.51
N LEU A 419 -19.20 -2.08 1.98
CA LEU A 419 -18.70 -2.48 3.30
C LEU A 419 -19.37 -1.75 4.46
N LEU A 420 -19.58 -0.44 4.33
CA LEU A 420 -20.01 0.43 5.42
C LEU A 420 -21.44 0.94 5.28
N GLY A 421 -22.01 0.82 4.09
CA GLY A 421 -23.26 1.48 3.71
C GLY A 421 -23.03 2.85 3.06
N PRO A 422 -23.99 3.33 2.23
CA PRO A 422 -23.83 4.58 1.49
C PRO A 422 -23.62 5.81 2.40
N GLY A 423 -22.69 6.68 1.98
CA GLY A 423 -22.50 8.01 2.59
C GLY A 423 -21.80 8.00 3.95
N LYS A 424 -21.26 6.86 4.41
CA LYS A 424 -20.48 6.79 5.65
C LYS A 424 -19.09 7.39 5.53
N ILE A 425 -18.43 7.15 4.40
CA ILE A 425 -17.12 7.70 4.07
C ILE A 425 -17.14 8.14 2.61
N GLU A 426 -16.70 9.36 2.35
CA GLU A 426 -16.49 9.87 0.99
C GLU A 426 -15.05 9.59 0.56
N VAL A 427 -14.88 8.84 -0.52
CA VAL A 427 -13.58 8.53 -1.11
C VAL A 427 -13.02 9.75 -1.83
N GLU A 428 -11.81 10.15 -1.48
CA GLU A 428 -11.09 11.17 -2.23
C GLU A 428 -10.36 10.56 -3.43
N VAL A 429 -10.69 11.05 -4.62
CA VAL A 429 -9.91 10.82 -5.83
C VAL A 429 -8.78 11.82 -5.88
N VAL A 430 -7.56 11.33 -5.84
CA VAL A 430 -6.36 12.17 -5.92
C VAL A 430 -5.90 12.21 -7.37
N ARG A 431 -5.89 13.40 -7.96
CA ARG A 431 -5.16 13.64 -9.20
C ARG A 431 -3.67 13.70 -8.91
N MET A 432 -2.96 12.64 -9.29
CA MET A 432 -1.51 12.49 -9.11
C MET A 432 -0.76 13.47 -10.01
N THR A 433 -1.13 13.53 -11.29
CA THR A 433 -0.52 14.40 -12.28
C THR A 433 -1.46 14.58 -13.47
N SER A 434 -1.21 15.56 -14.32
CA SER A 434 -2.03 15.86 -15.49
C SER A 434 -1.19 16.41 -16.63
N VAL A 435 -1.61 16.12 -17.85
CA VAL A 435 -1.04 16.72 -19.05
C VAL A 435 -2.16 17.22 -19.96
N THR A 436 -1.96 18.41 -20.50
CA THR A 436 -2.83 19.00 -21.51
C THR A 436 -2.00 19.28 -22.76
N GLN A 437 -2.44 18.75 -23.90
CA GLN A 437 -1.74 18.87 -25.18
C GLN A 437 -2.70 19.32 -26.27
N SER A 438 -2.27 20.30 -27.07
CA SER A 438 -3.00 20.73 -28.25
C SER A 438 -2.64 19.85 -29.44
N LEU A 439 -3.65 19.45 -30.21
CA LEU A 439 -3.52 18.64 -31.42
C LEU A 439 -4.15 19.38 -32.60
N ALA A 440 -3.34 19.64 -33.63
CA ALA A 440 -3.82 20.28 -34.85
C ALA A 440 -4.73 19.32 -35.64
N VAL A 441 -5.88 19.84 -36.09
CA VAL A 441 -6.82 19.12 -36.94
C VAL A 441 -7.14 19.96 -38.17
N GLN A 442 -7.07 19.34 -39.34
CA GLN A 442 -7.43 19.96 -40.60
C GLN A 442 -8.89 19.65 -40.95
N LEU A 443 -9.59 20.66 -41.46
CA LEU A 443 -10.93 20.49 -42.02
C LEU A 443 -10.83 19.57 -43.23
N GLN A 444 -11.64 18.51 -43.26
CA GLN A 444 -11.86 17.75 -44.48
C GLN A 444 -12.69 18.64 -45.43
N LEU A 445 -12.03 19.22 -46.44
CA LEU A 445 -12.73 19.93 -47.51
C LEU A 445 -13.59 18.89 -48.24
N ALA A 446 -14.91 19.12 -48.29
CA ALA A 446 -15.80 18.30 -49.09
C ALA A 446 -15.25 18.23 -50.53
N GLN A 447 -14.90 17.03 -51.00
CA GLN A 447 -14.64 16.83 -52.42
C GLN A 447 -15.94 17.21 -53.14
N LYS A 448 -15.91 18.33 -53.86
CA LYS A 448 -16.96 18.66 -54.82
C LYS A 448 -16.98 17.52 -55.83
N GLN A 449 -18.06 16.74 -55.83
CA GLN A 449 -18.37 15.80 -56.92
C GLN A 449 -18.60 16.56 -58.22
#